data_AF-A0AAV0QFQ4-F1
#
_entry.id   AF-A0AAV0QFQ4-F1
#
_cell.length_a   1.000
_cell.length_b   1.000
_cell.length_c   1.000
_cell.angle_alpha   90.00
_cell.angle_beta   90.00
_cell.angle_gamma   90.00
#
_symmetry.space_group_name_H-M   'P 1'
#
loop_
_entity.id
_entity.type
_entity.pdbx_description
1 polymer ?
#
loop_
_entity_poly.entity_id
_entity_poly.type
_entity_poly.pdbx_seq_one_letter_code
_entity_poly.pdbx_strand_id
1 'polypeptide(L)'
;MESWIENPKFLKIGELEEGLMLLGSSPRYDVYGNDFGWGKPVAVRSGAGNKFDGKVTVYPGVEAGSMDVEICLLPETAERLGRDLEFMAAVGV
;
A
#
# COMPACT_ATOMS: atom_id res chain seq x y z
N MET A 1 29.44 3.91 -8.96
CA MET A 1 28.11 4.33 -8.46
C MET A 1 26.99 4.03 -9.46
N GLU A 2 27.26 3.29 -10.54
CA GLU A 2 26.31 3.07 -11.66
C GLU A 2 26.05 1.58 -11.98
N SER A 3 26.48 0.64 -11.13
CA SER A 3 26.34 -0.80 -11.41
C SER A 3 24.89 -1.26 -11.61
N TRP A 4 23.91 -0.50 -11.13
CA TRP A 4 22.48 -0.75 -11.36
C TRP A 4 22.04 -0.39 -12.79
N ILE A 5 22.74 0.53 -13.46
CA ILE A 5 22.49 0.89 -14.86
C ILE A 5 22.98 -0.24 -15.77
N GLU A 6 24.18 -0.77 -15.47
CA GLU A 6 24.79 -1.86 -16.24
C GLU A 6 24.07 -3.21 -16.05
N ASN A 7 23.51 -3.46 -14.86
CA ASN A 7 22.77 -4.68 -14.56
C ASN A 7 21.57 -4.41 -13.62
N PRO A 8 20.45 -3.89 -14.17
CA PRO A 8 19.27 -3.62 -13.38
C PRO A 8 18.65 -4.94 -12.88
N LYS A 9 18.39 -5.00 -11.58
CA LYS A 9 17.67 -6.12 -10.96
C LYS A 9 16.19 -5.76 -10.87
N PHE A 10 15.36 -6.60 -11.47
CA PHE A 10 13.91 -6.46 -11.41
C PHE A 10 13.34 -7.47 -10.45
N LEU A 11 12.45 -7.00 -9.58
CA LEU A 11 11.65 -7.86 -8.74
C LEU A 11 10.56 -8.48 -9.60
N LYS A 12 10.50 -9.81 -9.62
CA LYS A 12 9.45 -10.57 -10.30
C LYS A 12 8.52 -11.16 -9.25
N ILE A 13 7.23 -10.88 -9.38
CA ILE A 13 6.22 -11.31 -8.42
C ILE A 13 6.19 -12.84 -8.27
N GLY A 14 6.42 -13.60 -9.36
CA GLY A 14 6.46 -15.07 -9.32
C GLY A 14 7.68 -15.68 -8.63
N GLU A 15 8.68 -14.86 -8.25
CA GLU A 15 9.89 -15.31 -7.54
C GLU A 15 9.87 -14.89 -6.06
N LEU A 16 8.76 -14.30 -5.58
CA LEU A 16 8.62 -13.90 -4.18
C LEU A 16 8.35 -15.13 -3.30
N GLU A 17 9.00 -15.15 -2.14
CA GLU A 17 8.77 -16.16 -1.12
C GLU A 17 7.37 -15.99 -0.51
N GLU A 18 6.74 -17.12 -0.13
CA GLU A 18 5.49 -17.10 0.61
C GLU A 18 5.65 -16.34 1.93
N GLY A 19 4.69 -15.48 2.25
CA GLY A 19 4.72 -14.65 3.46
C GLY A 19 5.59 -13.38 3.35
N LEU A 20 6.21 -13.11 2.19
CA LEU A 20 6.90 -11.85 1.96
C LEU A 20 5.92 -10.68 1.85
N MET A 21 6.18 -9.61 2.61
CA MET A 21 5.42 -8.37 2.54
C MET A 21 6.20 -7.30 1.78
N LEU A 22 5.60 -6.73 0.73
CA LEU A 22 6.21 -5.67 -0.07
C LEU A 22 5.47 -4.34 0.09
N LEU A 23 6.10 -3.44 0.85
CA LEU A 23 5.61 -2.09 1.07
C LEU A 23 6.03 -1.16 -0.07
N GLY A 24 5.09 -0.35 -0.54
CA GLY A 24 5.36 0.75 -1.46
C GLY A 24 4.58 2.00 -1.09
N SER A 25 4.88 3.09 -1.80
CA SER A 25 4.37 4.43 -1.49
C SER A 25 4.89 4.95 -0.13
N SER A 26 4.37 6.09 0.32
CA SER A 26 4.73 6.73 1.58
C SER A 26 3.58 7.63 2.02
N PRO A 27 3.24 7.67 3.33
CA PRO A 27 2.23 8.58 3.85
C PRO A 27 2.67 10.06 3.77
N ARG A 28 3.93 10.32 3.41
CA ARG A 28 4.47 11.67 3.24
C ARG A 28 4.28 12.24 1.84
N TYR A 29 3.76 11.46 0.89
CA TYR A 29 3.48 11.97 -0.44
C TYR A 29 2.15 12.73 -0.43
N ASP A 30 2.21 14.03 -0.73
CA ASP A 30 1.03 14.89 -0.74
C ASP A 30 0.14 14.62 -1.96
N VAL A 31 -0.65 13.56 -1.86
CA VAL A 31 -1.63 13.19 -2.88
C VAL A 31 -2.89 14.07 -2.83
N TYR A 32 -3.22 14.62 -1.65
CA TYR A 32 -4.41 15.46 -1.43
C TYR A 32 -4.20 16.94 -1.82
N GLY A 33 -2.95 17.37 -2.01
CA GLY A 33 -2.60 18.67 -2.56
C GLY A 33 -2.93 18.85 -4.04
N ASN A 34 -3.28 17.77 -4.76
CA ASN A 34 -3.64 17.82 -6.18
C ASN A 34 -5.06 18.35 -6.39
N ASP A 35 -5.22 19.65 -6.58
CA ASP A 35 -6.48 20.29 -6.98
C ASP A 35 -6.40 20.78 -8.43
N PHE A 36 -7.25 20.22 -9.30
CA PHE A 36 -7.31 20.58 -10.72
C PHE A 36 -8.28 21.74 -11.02
N GLY A 37 -8.86 22.37 -9.99
CA GLY A 37 -9.83 23.47 -10.11
C GLY A 37 -11.27 23.07 -9.83
N TRP A 38 -11.52 21.80 -9.48
CA TRP A 38 -12.84 21.26 -9.10
C TRP A 38 -12.86 20.72 -7.66
N GLY A 39 -11.82 20.99 -6.88
CA GLY A 39 -11.69 20.57 -5.50
C GLY A 39 -10.66 19.46 -5.30
N LYS A 40 -10.31 19.25 -4.03
CA LYS A 40 -9.31 18.30 -3.58
C LYS A 40 -9.80 16.85 -3.69
N PRO A 41 -8.88 15.86 -3.78
CA PRO A 41 -9.25 14.44 -3.74
C PRO A 41 -9.95 14.08 -2.43
N VAL A 42 -10.93 13.17 -2.51
CA VAL A 42 -11.65 12.67 -1.33
C VAL A 42 -10.99 11.42 -0.72
N ALA A 43 -10.34 10.61 -1.56
CA ALA A 43 -9.64 9.39 -1.16
C ALA A 43 -8.60 9.01 -2.21
N VAL A 44 -7.63 8.19 -1.81
CA VAL A 44 -6.60 7.63 -2.72
C VAL A 44 -6.58 6.10 -2.59
N ARG A 45 -6.55 5.44 -3.74
CA ARG A 45 -6.57 3.97 -3.86
C ARG A 45 -5.63 3.56 -4.99
N SER A 46 -5.02 2.38 -4.88
CA SER A 46 -4.21 1.84 -5.97
C SER A 46 -5.07 1.08 -6.98
N GLY A 47 -4.67 1.15 -8.27
CA GLY A 47 -5.31 0.39 -9.34
C GLY A 47 -5.15 -1.14 -9.19
N ALA A 48 -5.89 -1.89 -10.00
CA ALA A 48 -5.91 -3.36 -9.96
C ALA A 48 -4.62 -4.02 -10.49
N GLY A 49 -3.81 -3.31 -11.30
CA GLY A 49 -2.66 -3.90 -11.99
C GLY A 49 -1.44 -4.21 -11.11
N ASN A 50 -1.43 -3.76 -9.85
CA ASN A 50 -0.30 -3.96 -8.93
C ASN A 50 -0.76 -4.62 -7.63
N LYS A 51 -1.45 -5.76 -7.76
CA LYS A 51 -2.11 -6.49 -6.69
C LYS A 51 -1.58 -7.92 -6.64
N PHE A 52 -0.97 -8.30 -5.53
CA PHE A 52 -0.50 -9.67 -5.27
C PHE A 52 -0.50 -9.90 -3.75
N ASP A 53 -0.49 -11.16 -3.33
CA ASP A 53 -0.47 -11.52 -1.91
C ASP A 53 0.77 -10.92 -1.22
N GLY A 54 0.56 -10.24 -0.09
CA GLY A 54 1.61 -9.53 0.63
C GLY A 54 1.93 -8.13 0.10
N LYS A 55 1.22 -7.62 -0.91
CA LYS A 55 1.38 -6.23 -1.35
C LYS A 55 0.77 -5.28 -0.33
N VAL A 56 1.59 -4.34 0.16
CA VAL A 56 1.17 -3.23 1.02
C VAL A 56 1.41 -1.90 0.31
N THR A 57 0.43 -1.01 0.36
CA THR A 57 0.55 0.35 -0.15
C THR A 57 0.07 1.33 0.90
N VAL A 58 0.88 2.35 1.19
CA VAL A 58 0.58 3.34 2.23
C VAL A 58 0.34 4.72 1.62
N TYR A 59 -0.69 5.40 2.08
CA TYR A 59 -1.06 6.76 1.70
C TYR A 59 -1.17 7.65 2.95
N PRO A 60 -1.04 8.98 2.82
CA PRO A 60 -1.59 9.85 3.85
C PRO A 60 -3.08 9.55 3.97
N GLY A 61 -3.61 9.62 5.19
CA GLY A 61 -5.05 9.64 5.38
C GLY A 61 -5.59 11.04 5.14
N VAL A 62 -6.92 11.15 5.02
CA VAL A 62 -7.59 12.44 4.80
C VAL A 62 -7.41 13.39 5.99
N GLU A 63 -7.36 12.83 7.21
CA GLU A 63 -7.14 13.58 8.44
C GLU A 63 -5.64 13.80 8.68
N ALA A 64 -5.28 15.00 9.14
CA ALA A 64 -3.88 15.34 9.39
C ALA A 64 -3.25 14.40 10.43
N GLY A 65 -2.14 13.75 10.04
CA GLY A 65 -1.43 12.79 10.89
C GLY A 65 -1.94 11.35 10.81
N SER A 66 -3.01 11.09 10.05
CA SER A 66 -3.50 9.74 9.78
C SER A 66 -2.84 9.11 8.55
N MET A 67 -3.02 7.80 8.37
CA MET A 67 -2.56 7.06 7.20
C MET A 67 -3.61 6.05 6.75
N ASP A 68 -3.74 5.89 5.43
CA ASP A 68 -4.52 4.83 4.82
C ASP A 68 -3.56 3.71 4.41
N VAL A 69 -3.88 2.47 4.80
CA VAL A 69 -3.09 1.30 4.44
C VAL A 69 -3.93 0.35 3.60
N GLU A 70 -3.49 0.09 2.37
CA GLU A 70 -4.08 -0.88 1.48
C GLU A 70 -3.25 -2.17 1.50
N ILE A 71 -3.86 -3.28 1.92
CA ILE A 71 -3.20 -4.59 2.06
C ILE A 71 -3.89 -5.58 1.14
N CYS A 72 -3.10 -6.24 0.29
CA CYS A 72 -3.59 -7.29 -0.60
C CYS A 72 -3.16 -8.64 -0.04
N LEU A 73 -4.13 -9.47 0.28
CA LEU A 73 -3.92 -10.76 0.90
C LEU A 73 -4.77 -11.82 0.20
N LEU A 74 -4.34 -13.07 0.29
CA LEU A 74 -5.22 -14.20 0.01
C LEU A 74 -6.48 -14.13 0.90
N PRO A 75 -7.64 -14.60 0.40
CA PRO A 75 -8.91 -14.46 1.12
C PRO A 75 -8.88 -15.00 2.56
N GLU A 76 -8.25 -16.16 2.77
CA GLU A 76 -8.14 -16.77 4.10
C GLU A 76 -7.32 -15.91 5.07
N THR A 77 -6.19 -15.36 4.61
CA THR A 77 -5.33 -14.48 5.41
C THR A 77 -6.05 -13.17 5.73
N ALA A 78 -6.76 -12.59 4.76
CA ALA A 78 -7.56 -11.37 4.96
C ALA A 78 -8.67 -11.60 6.00
N GLU A 79 -9.37 -12.73 5.93
CA GLU A 79 -10.42 -13.08 6.89
C GLU A 79 -9.87 -13.26 8.30
N ARG A 80 -8.73 -13.94 8.44
CA ARG A 80 -8.06 -14.11 9.75
C ARG A 80 -7.61 -12.77 10.32
N LEU A 81 -7.01 -11.90 9.50
CA LEU A 81 -6.58 -10.57 9.91
C LEU A 81 -7.77 -9.69 10.34
N GLY A 82 -8.90 -9.76 9.62
CA GLY A 82 -10.11 -9.02 9.97
C GLY A 82 -10.79 -9.49 11.27
N ARG A 83 -10.40 -10.65 11.81
CA ARG A 83 -10.86 -11.17 13.10
C ARG A 83 -9.83 -10.99 14.23
N ASP A 84 -8.63 -10.50 13.92
CA ASP A 84 -7.58 -10.28 14.89
C ASP A 84 -7.88 -9.02 15.72
N LEU A 85 -8.08 -9.19 17.03
CA LEU A 85 -8.53 -8.10 17.90
C LEU A 85 -7.44 -7.03 18.10
N GLU A 86 -6.17 -7.41 18.10
CA GLU A 86 -5.06 -6.48 18.27
C GLU A 86 -4.93 -5.60 17.02
N PHE A 87 -4.97 -6.21 15.85
CA PHE A 87 -4.95 -5.49 14.57
C PHE A 87 -6.16 -4.57 14.44
N MET A 88 -7.37 -5.08 14.66
CA MET A 88 -8.59 -4.28 14.51
C MET A 88 -8.71 -3.16 15.54
N ALA A 89 -8.05 -3.26 16.71
CA ALA A 89 -7.95 -2.15 17.65
C ALA A 89 -7.09 -0.98 17.12
N ALA A 90 -6.17 -1.24 16.18
CA ALA A 90 -5.34 -0.21 15.54
C ALA A 90 -5.96 0.36 14.25
N VAL A 91 -6.94 -0.33 13.64
CA VAL A 91 -7.64 0.14 12.44
C VAL A 91 -8.65 1.22 12.83
N GLY A 92 -8.47 2.43 12.29
CA GLY A 92 -9.44 3.53 12.42
C GLY A 92 -10.71 3.27 11.60
N VAL A 93 -11.82 3.90 12.03
CA VAL A 93 -13.12 3.89 11.32
C VAL A 93 -13.21 5.05 10.37
#